data_AF-C7MC36-F1
#
_entry.id   AF-C7MC36-F1
#
_cell.length_a   1.000
_cell.length_b   1.000
_cell.length_c   1.000
_cell.angle_alpha   90.00
_cell.angle_beta   90.00
_cell.angle_gamma   90.00
#
_symmetry.space_group_name_H-M   'P 1'
#
loop_
_entity.id
_entity.type
_entity.pdbx_description
1 polymer ?
#
loop_
_entity_poly.entity_id
_entity_poly.type
_entity_poly.pdbx_seq_one_letter_code
_entity_poly.pdbx_strand_id
1 'polypeptide(L)'
;MPPLARRAFLGRSAAVGAAAVAAPLALSACGGSDENEETTGGDDYEPGSASLQVEIAPEIEGVNYPEDYVGPRARELEPFGDGETEFSMLTQTDPGMDFTTNYYSQHVEETTGVKVSYLTVPAGEDGKTKVNAIVAGGDLPHAMMVGQDIFNLSEISIYSEQGLFLPLDKLIDENAPHIVDMFTDFPDMRQQYSSPDGKLYAVPSMNDCYHCKAANVRTWINSRWLEGVGAEAPQTLTE
;
A
#
# COMPACT_ATOMS: atom_id res chain seq x y z
N MET A 1 -7.82 -10.29 -36.67
CA MET A 1 -8.95 -9.53 -36.09
C MET A 1 -8.36 -8.54 -35.10
N PRO A 2 -8.29 -7.22 -35.41
CA PRO A 2 -7.80 -6.22 -34.47
C PRO A 2 -8.90 -5.78 -33.49
N PRO A 3 -8.59 -5.45 -32.22
CA PRO A 3 -9.60 -5.09 -31.22
C PRO A 3 -10.10 -3.65 -31.41
N LEU A 4 -11.41 -3.50 -31.19
CA LEU A 4 -12.19 -2.28 -31.40
C LEU A 4 -11.91 -1.24 -30.31
N ALA A 5 -11.59 -0.02 -30.74
CA ALA A 5 -11.45 1.15 -29.88
C ALA A 5 -12.81 1.55 -29.27
N ARG A 6 -12.84 1.73 -27.95
CA ARG A 6 -13.96 2.33 -27.21
C ARG A 6 -14.07 3.82 -27.58
N ARG A 7 -14.85 4.16 -28.60
CA ARG A 7 -15.43 5.49 -28.84
C ARG A 7 -16.47 5.41 -29.96
N ALA A 8 -17.71 5.05 -29.61
CA ALA A 8 -18.88 5.36 -30.42
C ALA A 8 -20.17 5.03 -29.66
N PHE A 9 -20.76 5.98 -28.94
CA PHE A 9 -22.21 6.21 -29.04
C PHE A 9 -22.62 7.55 -28.41
N LEU A 10 -23.64 8.17 -29.03
CA LEU A 10 -24.30 9.45 -28.72
C LEU A 10 -23.53 10.70 -29.23
N GLY A 11 -24.06 11.52 -30.14
CA GLY A 11 -25.36 11.53 -30.82
C GLY A 11 -25.31 12.47 -32.03
N ARG A 12 -26.10 12.15 -33.07
CA ARG A 12 -26.35 13.04 -34.21
C ARG A 12 -27.29 14.16 -33.78
N SER A 13 -26.94 15.42 -34.02
CA SER A 13 -27.82 16.43 -34.65
C SER A 13 -27.07 17.71 -35.03
N ALA A 14 -27.49 18.28 -36.15
CA ALA A 14 -26.90 19.37 -36.92
C ALA A 14 -26.78 20.73 -36.19
N ALA A 15 -25.79 21.55 -36.55
CA ALA A 15 -25.97 22.72 -37.42
C ALA A 15 -24.71 23.61 -37.48
N VAL A 16 -24.59 24.29 -38.62
CA VAL A 16 -23.52 25.18 -39.10
C VAL A 16 -23.49 26.51 -38.33
N GLY A 17 -22.30 27.09 -38.09
CA GLY A 17 -22.15 28.52 -37.78
C GLY A 17 -20.81 28.90 -37.15
N ALA A 18 -19.97 29.61 -37.90
CA ALA A 18 -18.68 30.13 -37.46
C ALA A 18 -18.82 31.42 -36.62
N ALA A 19 -18.07 31.53 -35.51
CA ALA A 19 -17.55 32.79 -34.97
C ALA A 19 -16.45 32.49 -33.93
N ALA A 20 -15.25 33.02 -34.17
CA ALA A 20 -14.11 32.95 -33.28
C ALA A 20 -14.27 33.94 -32.11
N VAL A 21 -14.16 33.44 -30.87
CA VAL A 21 -13.90 34.25 -29.67
C VAL A 21 -12.81 33.55 -28.89
N ALA A 22 -11.67 34.24 -28.74
CA ALA A 22 -10.57 33.80 -27.88
C ALA A 22 -11.03 33.88 -26.42
N ALA A 23 -11.30 32.72 -25.83
CA ALA A 23 -11.50 32.56 -24.39
C ALA A 23 -10.17 32.09 -23.76
N PRO A 24 -9.79 32.60 -22.57
CA PRO A 24 -8.62 32.09 -21.87
C PRO A 24 -8.80 30.59 -21.62
N LEU A 25 -7.74 29.83 -21.86
CA LEU A 25 -7.65 28.39 -21.58
C LEU A 25 -7.84 28.17 -20.07
N ALA A 26 -9.10 28.14 -19.62
CA ALA A 26 -9.46 27.39 -18.44
C ALA A 26 -9.18 25.93 -18.81
N LEU A 27 -8.07 25.41 -18.29
CA LEU A 27 -7.86 23.97 -18.17
C LEU A 27 -9.07 23.45 -17.39
N SER A 28 -10.04 22.93 -18.13
CA SER A 28 -11.08 22.05 -17.63
C SER A 28 -10.36 20.84 -17.04
N ALA A 29 -9.99 20.94 -15.76
CA ALA A 29 -9.75 19.78 -14.93
C ALA A 29 -11.04 18.95 -15.03
N CYS A 30 -10.92 17.77 -15.63
CA CYS A 30 -12.03 16.86 -15.84
C CYS A 30 -12.70 16.57 -14.49
N GLY A 31 -14.03 16.68 -14.47
CA GLY A 31 -14.86 16.37 -13.31
C GLY A 31 -14.57 14.97 -12.78
N GLY A 32 -14.39 14.90 -11.47
CA GLY A 32 -13.95 13.74 -10.70
C GLY A 32 -13.57 14.12 -9.26
N SER A 33 -13.41 15.41 -8.97
CA SER A 33 -13.20 15.95 -7.61
C SER A 33 -14.33 15.53 -6.65
N ASP A 34 -15.59 15.71 -7.06
CA ASP A 34 -16.73 15.55 -6.17
C ASP A 34 -17.00 14.08 -5.78
N GLU A 35 -16.76 13.12 -6.70
CA GLU A 35 -16.94 11.69 -6.42
C GLU A 35 -15.84 11.14 -5.48
N ASN A 36 -14.61 11.65 -5.63
CA ASN A 36 -13.50 11.28 -4.75
C ASN A 36 -13.64 11.92 -3.36
N GLU A 37 -14.17 13.15 -3.26
CA GLU A 37 -14.43 13.78 -1.95
C GLU A 37 -15.47 13.01 -1.14
N GLU A 38 -16.55 12.51 -1.75
CA GLU A 38 -17.51 11.68 -1.03
C GLU A 38 -16.87 10.39 -0.52
N THR A 39 -16.03 9.75 -1.34
CA THR A 39 -15.36 8.48 -1.00
C THR A 39 -14.26 8.66 0.04
N THR A 40 -13.50 9.75 -0.03
CA THR A 40 -12.31 9.98 0.82
C THR A 40 -12.58 10.92 2.00
N GLY A 41 -13.75 11.56 2.06
CA GLY A 41 -14.13 12.53 3.07
C GLY A 41 -13.70 13.96 2.76
N GLY A 42 -12.89 14.17 1.72
CA GLY A 42 -12.42 15.49 1.30
C GLY A 42 -11.42 16.12 2.27
N ASP A 43 -11.29 17.45 2.23
CA ASP A 43 -10.35 18.19 3.08
C ASP A 43 -10.81 18.36 4.53
N ASP A 44 -12.11 18.27 4.77
CA ASP A 44 -12.72 18.48 6.09
C ASP A 44 -12.84 17.19 6.92
N TYR A 45 -12.36 16.05 6.40
CA TYR A 45 -12.42 14.78 7.12
C TYR A 45 -11.50 14.80 8.34
N GLU A 46 -12.07 14.55 9.52
CA GLU A 46 -11.30 14.37 10.74
C GLU A 46 -10.85 12.89 10.88
N PRO A 47 -9.53 12.58 10.91
CA PRO A 47 -9.05 11.21 11.06
C PRO A 47 -9.62 10.52 12.32
N GLY A 48 -10.20 9.33 12.17
CA GLY A 48 -10.82 8.56 13.24
C GLY A 48 -12.28 8.94 13.52
N SER A 49 -12.88 9.86 12.75
CA SER A 49 -14.27 10.30 12.95
C SER A 49 -15.31 9.37 12.32
N ALA A 50 -14.94 8.55 11.34
CA ALA A 50 -15.87 7.59 10.75
C ALA A 50 -16.00 6.33 11.61
N SER A 51 -17.18 5.72 11.54
CA SER A 51 -17.45 4.43 12.19
C SER A 51 -17.21 3.30 11.21
N LEU A 52 -16.66 2.19 11.70
CA LEU A 52 -16.52 0.94 10.95
C LEU A 52 -17.87 0.51 10.37
N GLN A 53 -17.89 0.23 9.07
CA GLN A 53 -19.03 -0.27 8.30
C GLN A 53 -18.96 -1.78 8.08
N VAL A 54 -17.84 -2.40 8.44
CA VAL A 54 -17.62 -3.84 8.32
C VAL A 54 -17.47 -4.47 9.70
N GLU A 55 -18.08 -5.64 9.89
CA GLU A 55 -17.91 -6.41 11.11
C GLU A 55 -16.57 -7.16 11.09
N ILE A 56 -15.89 -7.16 12.23
CA ILE A 56 -14.67 -7.95 12.37
C ILE A 56 -15.03 -9.44 12.48
N ALA A 57 -14.36 -10.26 11.66
CA ALA A 57 -14.56 -11.70 11.64
C ALA A 57 -14.32 -12.36 13.02
N PRO A 58 -15.00 -13.47 13.35
CA PRO A 58 -14.78 -14.18 14.60
C PRO A 58 -13.35 -14.71 14.71
N GLU A 59 -12.82 -14.73 15.94
CA GLU A 59 -11.51 -15.32 16.23
C GLU A 59 -11.53 -16.84 16.04
N ILE A 60 -10.45 -17.38 15.50
CA ILE A 60 -10.27 -18.83 15.36
C ILE A 60 -10.05 -19.44 16.75
N GLU A 61 -10.90 -20.39 17.12
CA GLU A 61 -10.79 -21.11 18.39
C GLU A 61 -9.52 -21.96 18.46
N GLY A 62 -8.94 -22.08 19.67
CA GLY A 62 -7.79 -22.95 19.93
C GLY A 62 -6.42 -22.33 19.62
N VAL A 63 -6.35 -21.09 19.13
CA VAL A 63 -5.08 -20.35 19.04
C VAL A 63 -4.69 -19.86 20.44
N ASN A 64 -3.48 -20.23 20.87
CA ASN A 64 -2.98 -19.88 22.19
C ASN A 64 -2.29 -18.51 22.16
N TYR A 65 -2.87 -17.53 22.84
CA TYR A 65 -2.26 -16.23 23.08
C TYR A 65 -1.86 -16.10 24.55
N PRO A 66 -0.71 -15.46 24.86
CA PRO A 66 -0.39 -15.03 26.22
C PRO A 66 -1.53 -14.21 26.86
N GLU A 67 -1.66 -14.26 28.20
CA GLU A 67 -2.73 -13.54 28.93
C GLU A 67 -2.67 -12.01 28.70
N ASP A 68 -1.49 -11.46 28.47
CA ASP A 68 -1.20 -10.05 28.24
C ASP A 68 -0.97 -9.72 26.75
N TYR A 69 -1.41 -10.59 25.84
CA TYR A 69 -1.24 -10.38 24.40
C TYR A 69 -2.06 -9.18 23.90
N VAL A 70 -1.35 -8.20 23.32
CA VAL A 70 -1.90 -7.06 22.58
C VAL A 70 -1.44 -7.17 21.14
N GLY A 71 -2.36 -7.12 20.18
CA GLY A 71 -2.06 -7.27 18.76
C GLY A 71 -3.06 -8.12 17.98
N PRO A 72 -2.76 -8.37 16.69
CA PRO A 72 -3.69 -9.01 15.77
C PRO A 72 -3.98 -10.46 16.16
N ARG A 73 -5.26 -10.80 16.22
CA ARG A 73 -5.73 -12.17 16.50
C ARG A 73 -6.16 -12.84 15.20
N ALA A 74 -5.83 -14.13 15.08
CA ALA A 74 -6.24 -14.99 13.99
C ALA A 74 -7.77 -15.10 13.95
N ARG A 75 -8.35 -14.83 12.79
CA ARG A 75 -9.79 -14.74 12.54
C ARG A 75 -10.15 -15.47 11.25
N GLU A 76 -11.39 -15.96 11.16
CA GLU A 76 -11.91 -16.62 9.97
C GLU A 76 -12.22 -15.58 8.89
N LEU A 77 -11.35 -15.46 7.89
CA LEU A 77 -11.53 -14.49 6.81
C LEU A 77 -12.44 -15.07 5.73
N GLU A 78 -13.48 -14.30 5.38
CA GLU A 78 -14.33 -14.58 4.23
C GLU A 78 -13.92 -13.67 3.05
N PRO A 79 -13.93 -14.18 1.81
CA PRO A 79 -13.67 -13.36 0.63
C PRO A 79 -14.67 -12.21 0.52
N PHE A 80 -14.16 -11.00 0.29
CA PHE A 80 -15.00 -9.81 0.04
C PHE A 80 -15.10 -9.46 -1.44
N GLY A 81 -14.22 -10.00 -2.28
CA GLY A 81 -14.22 -9.86 -3.72
C GLY A 81 -15.03 -10.94 -4.43
N ASP A 82 -15.46 -10.64 -5.65
CA ASP A 82 -16.28 -11.49 -6.51
C ASP A 82 -15.46 -12.42 -7.42
N GLY A 83 -14.13 -12.33 -7.38
CA GLY A 83 -13.21 -13.03 -8.28
C GLY A 83 -13.18 -12.48 -9.70
N GLU A 84 -13.89 -11.40 -10.00
CA GLU A 84 -13.92 -10.76 -11.32
C GLU A 84 -13.21 -9.41 -11.32
N THR A 85 -13.21 -8.73 -10.18
CA THR A 85 -12.53 -7.45 -9.99
C THR A 85 -11.01 -7.62 -10.08
N GLU A 86 -10.42 -7.00 -11.10
CA GLU A 86 -8.96 -6.94 -11.30
C GLU A 86 -8.37 -5.69 -10.64
N PHE A 87 -7.37 -5.90 -9.78
CA PHE A 87 -6.65 -4.87 -9.05
C PHE A 87 -5.19 -4.86 -9.47
N SER A 88 -4.76 -3.83 -10.21
CA SER A 88 -3.35 -3.71 -10.63
C SER A 88 -2.46 -3.17 -9.52
N MET A 89 -1.32 -3.83 -9.28
CA MET A 89 -0.37 -3.49 -8.22
C MET A 89 1.06 -3.49 -8.76
N LEU A 90 1.81 -2.42 -8.49
CA LEU A 90 3.26 -2.39 -8.72
C LEU A 90 3.99 -2.92 -7.50
N THR A 91 4.88 -3.90 -7.68
CA THR A 91 5.64 -4.54 -6.60
C THR A 91 7.11 -4.71 -6.96
N GLN A 92 7.97 -4.83 -5.94
CA GLN A 92 9.32 -5.35 -6.15
C GLN A 92 9.27 -6.85 -6.51
N THR A 93 10.22 -7.31 -7.31
CA THR A 93 10.41 -8.72 -7.63
C THR A 93 11.86 -9.15 -7.50
N ASP A 94 12.05 -10.37 -7.01
CA ASP A 94 13.35 -11.05 -7.02
C ASP A 94 13.55 -11.84 -8.32
N PRO A 95 14.81 -12.05 -8.76
CA PRO A 95 15.09 -12.92 -9.90
C PRO A 95 14.49 -14.32 -9.72
N GLY A 96 13.63 -14.71 -10.66
CA GLY A 96 12.99 -16.04 -10.68
C GLY A 96 11.65 -16.11 -9.94
N MET A 97 11.17 -15.01 -9.35
CA MET A 97 9.82 -14.93 -8.78
C MET A 97 8.79 -14.65 -9.88
N ASP A 98 7.71 -15.43 -9.88
CA ASP A 98 6.54 -15.20 -10.72
C ASP A 98 5.31 -15.02 -9.83
N PHE A 99 4.75 -13.80 -9.83
CA PHE A 99 3.57 -13.47 -9.03
C PHE A 99 2.29 -14.17 -9.50
N THR A 100 2.26 -14.67 -10.73
CA THR A 100 1.09 -15.38 -11.27
C THR A 100 1.00 -16.80 -10.73
N THR A 101 2.14 -17.40 -10.38
CA THR A 101 2.23 -18.83 -10.05
C THR A 101 2.72 -19.11 -8.64
N ASN A 102 3.20 -18.10 -7.91
CA ASN A 102 3.64 -18.32 -6.53
C ASN A 102 2.46 -18.55 -5.58
N TYR A 103 2.73 -19.34 -4.54
CA TYR A 103 1.75 -19.73 -3.53
C TYR A 103 1.10 -18.54 -2.83
N TYR A 104 1.87 -17.52 -2.45
CA TYR A 104 1.37 -16.40 -1.66
C TYR A 104 0.37 -15.55 -2.44
N SER A 105 0.67 -15.22 -3.70
CA SER A 105 -0.24 -14.48 -4.56
C SER A 105 -1.56 -15.23 -4.74
N GLN A 106 -1.50 -16.53 -5.06
CA GLN A 106 -2.71 -17.36 -5.20
C GLN A 106 -3.52 -17.40 -3.91
N HIS A 107 -2.84 -17.56 -2.77
CA HIS A 107 -3.50 -17.56 -1.47
C HIS A 107 -4.20 -16.24 -1.16
N VAL A 108 -3.60 -15.09 -1.50
CA VAL A 108 -4.23 -13.77 -1.34
C VAL A 108 -5.46 -13.65 -2.23
N GLU A 109 -5.39 -14.06 -3.50
CA GLU A 109 -6.53 -14.03 -4.41
C GLU A 109 -7.68 -14.92 -3.92
N GLU A 110 -7.37 -16.14 -3.46
CA GLU A 110 -8.35 -17.09 -2.92
C GLU A 110 -9.00 -16.56 -1.64
N THR A 111 -8.22 -15.97 -0.74
CA THR A 111 -8.70 -15.50 0.57
C THR A 111 -9.52 -14.21 0.44
N THR A 112 -9.13 -13.32 -0.46
CA THR A 112 -9.79 -12.01 -0.61
C THR A 112 -10.88 -12.02 -1.67
N GLY A 113 -10.82 -12.92 -2.66
CA GLY A 113 -11.68 -12.89 -3.84
C GLY A 113 -11.29 -11.78 -4.83
N VAL A 114 -10.13 -11.15 -4.69
CA VAL A 114 -9.65 -10.10 -5.59
C VAL A 114 -8.57 -10.66 -6.51
N LYS A 115 -8.71 -10.46 -7.83
CA LYS A 115 -7.65 -10.82 -8.79
C LYS A 115 -6.61 -9.71 -8.82
N VAL A 116 -5.33 -10.04 -8.69
CA VAL A 116 -4.26 -9.05 -8.62
C VAL A 116 -3.35 -9.13 -9.84
N SER A 117 -3.24 -8.01 -10.55
CA SER A 117 -2.41 -7.87 -11.75
C SER A 117 -1.09 -7.21 -11.40
N TYR A 118 -0.02 -8.00 -11.29
CA TYR A 118 1.27 -7.51 -10.79
C TYR A 118 2.15 -6.91 -11.89
N LEU A 119 2.45 -5.62 -11.76
CA LEU A 119 3.57 -4.97 -12.42
C LEU A 119 4.80 -5.09 -11.53
N THR A 120 5.96 -5.41 -12.11
CA THR A 120 7.17 -5.67 -11.31
C THR A 120 8.34 -4.77 -11.64
N VAL A 121 9.08 -4.38 -10.60
CA VAL A 121 10.36 -3.68 -10.69
C VAL A 121 11.43 -4.43 -9.91
N PRO A 122 12.72 -4.35 -10.30
CA PRO A 122 13.80 -4.90 -9.48
C PRO A 122 13.94 -4.08 -8.19
N ALA A 123 14.61 -4.64 -7.19
CA ALA A 123 14.98 -3.89 -5.99
C ALA A 123 16.07 -2.84 -6.25
N GLY A 124 16.21 -1.88 -5.32
CA GLY A 124 17.28 -0.89 -5.33
C GLY A 124 17.14 0.21 -6.39
N GLU A 125 18.27 0.82 -6.78
CA GLU A 125 18.31 2.03 -7.63
C GLU A 125 17.65 1.85 -9.01
N ASP A 126 17.80 0.68 -9.62
CA ASP A 126 17.15 0.36 -10.90
C ASP A 126 15.63 0.32 -10.74
N GLY A 127 15.15 -0.21 -9.60
CA GLY A 127 13.75 -0.18 -9.20
C GLY A 127 13.23 1.22 -9.05
N LYS A 128 13.93 2.03 -8.24
CA LYS A 128 13.59 3.42 -8.00
C LYS A 128 13.51 4.24 -9.28
N THR A 129 14.46 4.05 -10.20
CA THR A 129 14.43 4.71 -11.51
C THR A 129 13.18 4.35 -12.31
N LYS A 130 12.77 3.07 -12.30
CA LYS A 130 11.56 2.62 -13.00
C LYS A 130 10.28 3.14 -12.35
N VAL A 131 10.19 3.12 -11.02
CA VAL A 131 9.04 3.69 -10.30
C VAL A 131 8.89 5.18 -10.62
N ASN A 132 9.97 5.95 -10.58
CA ASN A 132 9.94 7.37 -10.94
C ASN A 132 9.46 7.59 -12.38
N ALA A 133 9.85 6.72 -13.32
CA ALA A 133 9.38 6.80 -14.70
C ALA A 133 7.88 6.46 -14.84
N ILE A 134 7.38 5.47 -14.09
CA ILE A 134 5.95 5.13 -14.04
C ILE A 134 5.15 6.31 -13.46
N VAL A 135 5.61 6.86 -12.34
CA VAL A 135 4.99 8.03 -11.69
C VAL A 135 4.95 9.24 -12.63
N ALA A 136 6.07 9.55 -13.30
CA ALA A 136 6.12 10.63 -14.27
C ALA A 136 5.28 10.39 -15.53
N GLY A 137 5.01 9.12 -15.86
CA GLY A 137 4.18 8.72 -17.00
C GLY A 137 2.68 8.93 -16.79
N GLY A 138 2.22 8.97 -15.53
CA GLY A 138 0.83 9.24 -15.15
C GLY A 138 -0.16 8.09 -15.35
N ASP A 139 0.25 6.99 -15.98
CA ASP A 139 -0.54 5.74 -16.06
C ASP A 139 -0.18 4.85 -14.86
N LEU A 140 -0.78 5.17 -13.71
CA LEU A 140 -0.48 4.52 -12.44
C LEU A 140 -1.29 3.22 -12.24
N PRO A 141 -0.70 2.21 -11.57
CA PRO A 141 -1.48 1.09 -11.02
C PRO A 141 -2.44 1.57 -9.92
N HIS A 142 -3.38 0.71 -9.51
CA HIS A 142 -4.27 1.04 -8.39
C HIS A 142 -3.52 1.16 -7.05
N ALA A 143 -2.43 0.40 -6.87
CA ALA A 143 -1.55 0.53 -5.71
C ALA A 143 -0.07 0.27 -6.05
N MET A 144 0.82 0.79 -5.20
CA MET A 144 2.25 0.54 -5.27
C MET A 144 2.76 -0.04 -3.94
N MET A 145 3.14 -1.31 -3.97
CA MET A 145 3.77 -2.03 -2.87
C MET A 145 5.27 -2.20 -3.17
N VAL A 146 5.96 -1.06 -3.24
CA VAL A 146 7.36 -1.00 -3.71
C VAL A 146 8.37 -0.84 -2.58
N GLY A 147 7.96 -0.87 -1.31
CA GLY A 147 8.88 -0.75 -0.17
C GLY A 147 9.40 0.67 0.08
N GLN A 148 9.86 0.90 1.32
CA GLN A 148 10.34 2.22 1.78
C GLN A 148 11.73 2.58 1.24
N ASP A 149 12.48 1.61 0.72
CA ASP A 149 13.75 1.81 0.02
C ASP A 149 13.55 2.46 -1.35
N ILE A 150 12.41 2.21 -2.00
CA ILE A 150 12.05 2.85 -3.27
C ILE A 150 11.24 4.12 -3.04
N PHE A 151 10.25 4.08 -2.14
CA PHE A 151 9.29 5.16 -1.94
C PHE A 151 9.12 5.47 -0.45
N ASN A 152 9.77 6.53 0.03
CA ASN A 152 9.75 6.88 1.44
C ASN A 152 8.60 7.84 1.81
N LEU A 153 8.35 8.01 3.10
CA LEU A 153 7.28 8.89 3.62
C LEU A 153 7.35 10.34 3.11
N SER A 154 8.55 10.91 2.93
CA SER A 154 8.68 12.27 2.41
C SER A 154 8.27 12.38 0.94
N GLU A 155 8.62 11.38 0.14
CA GLU A 155 8.19 11.28 -1.26
C GLU A 155 6.67 11.11 -1.34
N ILE A 156 6.07 10.23 -0.52
CA ILE A 156 4.62 10.08 -0.40
C ILE A 156 3.97 11.44 -0.12
N SER A 157 4.41 12.15 0.92
CA SER A 157 3.86 13.47 1.28
C SER A 157 3.91 14.47 0.11
N ILE A 158 5.05 14.58 -0.58
CA ILE A 158 5.22 15.51 -1.71
C ILE A 158 4.29 15.17 -2.88
N TYR A 159 4.12 13.89 -3.19
CA TYR A 159 3.28 13.45 -4.30
C TYR A 159 1.78 13.49 -3.93
N SER A 160 1.45 13.30 -2.66
CA SER A 160 0.10 13.48 -2.14
C SER A 160 -0.36 14.93 -2.24
N GLU A 161 0.50 15.90 -1.92
CA GLU A 161 0.20 17.33 -2.14
C GLU A 161 -0.06 17.67 -3.61
N GLN A 162 0.47 16.88 -4.55
CA GLN A 162 0.22 17.00 -5.99
C GLN A 162 -1.04 16.26 -6.45
N GLY A 163 -1.78 15.63 -5.53
CA GLY A 163 -2.99 14.86 -5.82
C GLY A 163 -2.72 13.49 -6.46
N LEU A 164 -1.49 12.96 -6.35
CA LEU A 164 -1.15 11.66 -6.93
C LEU A 164 -1.76 10.49 -6.14
N PHE A 165 -1.86 10.63 -4.82
CA PHE A 165 -2.41 9.63 -3.92
C PHE A 165 -3.70 10.11 -3.29
N LEU A 166 -4.67 9.20 -3.23
CA LEU A 166 -5.92 9.42 -2.51
C LEU A 166 -5.65 9.40 -1.00
N PRO A 167 -6.24 10.33 -0.22
CA PRO A 167 -6.27 10.17 1.22
C PRO A 167 -7.12 8.95 1.58
N LEU A 168 -6.60 8.14 2.50
CA LEU A 168 -7.13 6.82 2.85
C LEU A 168 -7.82 6.81 4.21
N ASP A 169 -7.78 7.91 4.98
CA ASP A 169 -8.28 7.95 6.36
C ASP A 169 -9.70 7.44 6.49
N LYS A 170 -10.64 8.02 5.74
CA LYS A 170 -12.04 7.61 5.76
C LYS A 170 -12.21 6.15 5.33
N LEU A 171 -11.50 5.74 4.26
CA LEU A 171 -11.56 4.37 3.76
C LEU A 171 -11.08 3.36 4.82
N ILE A 172 -10.02 3.70 5.55
CA ILE A 172 -9.47 2.87 6.64
C ILE A 172 -10.47 2.82 7.81
N ASP A 173 -10.98 3.98 8.24
CA ASP A 173 -11.88 4.09 9.38
C ASP A 173 -13.23 3.38 9.15
N GLU A 174 -13.69 3.33 7.90
CA GLU A 174 -14.93 2.64 7.53
C GLU A 174 -14.71 1.15 7.20
N ASN A 175 -13.59 0.77 6.58
CA ASN A 175 -13.47 -0.54 5.92
C ASN A 175 -12.28 -1.41 6.37
N ALA A 176 -11.36 -0.90 7.19
CA ALA A 176 -10.16 -1.64 7.58
C ALA A 176 -10.12 -1.94 9.09
N PRO A 177 -10.96 -2.87 9.59
CA PRO A 177 -11.15 -3.12 11.02
C PRO A 177 -9.85 -3.51 11.72
N HIS A 178 -8.98 -4.28 11.06
CA HIS A 178 -7.68 -4.66 11.63
C HIS A 178 -6.70 -3.49 11.79
N ILE A 179 -6.79 -2.49 10.91
CA ILE A 179 -5.97 -1.28 11.02
C ILE A 179 -6.53 -0.37 12.12
N VAL A 180 -7.86 -0.27 12.24
CA VAL A 180 -8.52 0.46 13.33
C VAL A 180 -8.21 -0.17 14.69
N ASP A 181 -8.23 -1.50 14.79
CA ASP A 181 -7.79 -2.24 15.98
C ASP A 181 -6.34 -1.93 16.32
N MET A 182 -5.44 -1.94 15.32
CA MET A 182 -4.03 -1.60 15.51
C MET A 182 -3.86 -0.17 16.04
N PHE A 183 -4.64 0.81 15.56
CA PHE A 183 -4.61 2.16 16.11
C PHE A 183 -5.20 2.26 17.52
N THR A 184 -6.12 1.37 17.88
CA THR A 184 -6.66 1.28 19.25
C THR A 184 -5.63 0.70 20.21
N ASP A 185 -4.97 -0.39 19.81
CA ASP A 185 -3.93 -1.08 20.58
C ASP A 185 -2.65 -0.23 20.70
N PHE A 186 -2.32 0.53 19.65
CA PHE A 186 -1.13 1.37 19.56
C PHE A 186 -1.48 2.81 19.10
N PRO A 187 -2.00 3.67 20.00
CA PRO A 187 -2.53 4.99 19.66
C PRO A 187 -1.57 5.93 18.95
N ASP A 188 -0.27 5.84 19.24
CA ASP A 188 0.74 6.70 18.63
C ASP A 188 0.96 6.41 17.13
N MET A 189 0.50 5.25 16.65
CA MET A 189 0.83 4.76 15.32
C MET A 189 0.11 5.53 14.23
N ARG A 190 -1.14 5.94 14.47
CA ARG A 190 -1.86 6.74 13.47
C ARG A 190 -1.08 8.01 13.12
N GLN A 191 -0.64 8.74 14.15
CA GLN A 191 0.16 9.94 13.96
C GLN A 191 1.51 9.65 13.26
N GLN A 192 2.13 8.50 13.52
CA GLN A 192 3.41 8.13 12.88
C GLN A 192 3.28 7.85 11.37
N TYR A 193 2.11 7.39 10.91
CA TYR A 193 1.86 7.14 9.48
C TYR A 193 1.21 8.33 8.77
N SER A 194 0.67 9.31 9.49
CA SER A 194 0.10 10.52 8.91
C SER A 194 1.15 11.43 8.28
N SER A 195 0.80 12.02 7.14
CA SER A 195 1.52 13.15 6.53
C SER A 195 1.42 14.42 7.39
N PRO A 196 2.22 15.47 7.11
CA PRO A 196 2.19 16.74 7.86
C PRO A 196 0.83 17.45 7.87
N ASP A 197 -0.03 17.17 6.89
CA ASP A 197 -1.42 17.66 6.82
C ASP A 197 -2.40 16.83 7.66
N GLY A 198 -1.93 15.78 8.33
CA GLY A 198 -2.71 14.89 9.18
C GLY A 198 -3.32 13.68 8.47
N LYS A 199 -3.24 13.61 7.14
CA LYS A 199 -3.90 12.56 6.34
C LYS A 199 -2.99 11.34 6.14
N LEU A 200 -3.61 10.17 5.95
CA LEU A 200 -2.95 8.91 5.59
C LEU A 200 -3.00 8.71 4.07
N TYR A 201 -1.83 8.53 3.46
CA TYR A 201 -1.70 8.31 2.01
C TYR A 201 -1.12 6.94 1.64
N ALA A 202 -0.82 6.13 2.64
CA ALA A 202 -0.34 4.77 2.48
C ALA A 202 -1.03 3.87 3.50
N VAL A 203 -1.19 2.60 3.15
CA VAL A 203 -1.67 1.59 4.10
C VAL A 203 -0.58 1.35 5.14
N PRO A 204 -0.85 1.59 6.44
CA PRO A 204 0.15 1.41 7.49
C PRO A 204 0.51 -0.07 7.63
N SER A 205 1.78 -0.34 7.93
CA SER A 205 2.30 -1.67 8.18
C SER A 205 3.20 -1.65 9.40
N MET A 206 2.78 -2.36 10.45
CA MET A 206 3.53 -2.50 11.70
C MET A 206 4.10 -3.91 11.81
N ASN A 207 5.35 -3.99 12.26
CA ASN A 207 5.97 -5.24 12.67
C ASN A 207 6.53 -5.09 14.09
N ASP A 208 5.87 -5.69 15.09
CA ASP A 208 6.43 -5.76 16.43
C ASP A 208 7.43 -6.91 16.55
N CYS A 209 8.67 -6.61 16.17
CA CYS A 209 9.75 -7.57 16.18
C CYS A 209 10.68 -7.34 17.37
N TYR A 210 10.53 -8.15 18.43
CA TYR A 210 11.44 -8.12 19.60
C TYR A 210 12.92 -8.25 19.18
N HIS A 211 13.20 -9.16 18.24
CA HIS A 211 14.55 -9.38 17.73
C HIS A 211 15.14 -8.18 16.96
N CYS A 212 14.29 -7.30 16.45
CA CYS A 212 14.66 -6.07 15.75
C CYS A 212 14.91 -4.94 16.74
N LYS A 213 14.23 -4.95 17.90
CA LYS A 213 14.40 -3.97 18.99
C LYS A 213 15.60 -4.28 19.90
N ALA A 214 16.01 -5.55 20.01
CA ALA A 214 17.07 -5.97 20.94
C ALA A 214 18.48 -5.52 20.52
N ALA A 215 18.79 -5.50 19.22
CA ALA A 215 20.05 -4.97 18.68
C ALA A 215 19.94 -4.78 17.15
N ASN A 216 20.36 -3.61 16.65
CA ASN A 216 20.41 -3.31 15.20
C ASN A 216 21.48 -4.14 14.46
N VAL A 217 22.44 -4.71 15.19
CA VAL A 217 23.52 -5.51 14.62
C VAL A 217 23.71 -6.75 15.49
N ARG A 218 23.76 -7.91 14.85
CA ARG A 218 24.16 -9.16 15.49
C ARG A 218 25.58 -9.50 15.07
N THR A 219 26.44 -9.76 16.04
CA THR A 219 27.81 -10.20 15.80
C THR A 219 27.84 -11.72 15.75
N TRP A 220 28.48 -12.27 14.73
CA TRP A 220 28.66 -13.70 14.55
C TRP A 220 30.15 -13.99 14.36
N ILE A 221 30.65 -15.06 14.98
CA ILE A 221 32.03 -15.53 14.79
C ILE A 221 32.03 -17.01 14.42
N ASN A 222 32.94 -17.39 13.52
CA ASN A 222 33.05 -18.77 13.08
C ASN A 222 33.83 -19.59 14.10
N SER A 223 33.12 -20.38 14.91
CA SER A 223 33.72 -21.21 15.96
C SER A 223 34.73 -22.23 15.41
N ARG A 224 34.52 -22.76 14.20
CA ARG A 224 35.46 -23.72 13.59
C ARG A 224 36.81 -23.09 13.26
N TRP A 225 36.82 -21.81 12.90
CA TRP A 225 38.06 -21.10 12.61
C TRP A 225 38.83 -20.81 13.90
N LEU A 226 38.13 -20.44 14.97
CA LEU A 226 38.73 -20.27 16.30
C LEU A 226 39.37 -21.57 16.78
N GLU A 227 38.65 -22.69 16.71
CA GLU A 227 39.17 -24.02 17.06
C GLU A 227 40.39 -24.40 16.21
N GLY A 228 40.37 -24.10 14.92
CA GLY A 228 41.46 -24.42 13.99
C GLY A 228 42.78 -23.69 14.27
N VAL A 229 42.72 -22.52 14.92
CA VAL A 229 43.92 -21.75 15.32
C VAL A 229 44.18 -21.81 16.83
N GLY A 230 43.35 -22.55 17.58
CA GLY A 230 43.44 -22.64 19.04
C GLY A 230 43.11 -21.33 19.77
N ALA A 231 42.27 -20.49 19.18
CA ALA A 231 41.81 -19.23 19.76
C ALA A 231 40.46 -19.38 20.48
N GLU A 232 40.20 -18.48 21.43
CA GLU A 232 38.90 -18.31 22.09
C GLU A 232 38.09 -17.18 21.43
N ALA A 233 36.80 -17.08 21.74
CA ALA A 233 35.98 -15.97 21.25
C ALA A 233 36.41 -14.64 21.91
N PRO A 234 36.66 -13.57 21.13
CA PRO A 234 37.14 -12.30 21.66
C PRO A 234 36.12 -11.68 22.61
N GLN A 235 36.59 -11.14 23.73
CA GLN A 235 35.76 -10.51 24.76
C GLN A 235 35.86 -8.98 24.70
N THR A 236 36.82 -8.44 23.96
CA THR A 236 37.08 -7.01 23.81
C THR A 236 37.30 -6.62 22.35
N LEU A 237 37.21 -5.32 22.02
CA LEU A 237 37.44 -4.82 20.66
C LEU A 237 38.90 -4.96 20.17
N THR A 238 39.86 -5.20 21.07
CA THR A 238 41.29 -5.26 20.74
C THR A 238 41.77 -6.70 20.49
N GLU A 239 40.98 -7.69 20.88
CA GLU A 239 41.18 -9.11 20.61
C GLU A 239 40.56 -9.50 19.26
#